data_AF-C0CLL8-F1
#
_entry.id   AF-C0CLL8-F1
#
_cell.length_a   1.000
_cell.length_b   1.000
_cell.length_c   1.000
_cell.angle_alpha   90.00
_cell.angle_beta   90.00
_cell.angle_gamma   90.00
#
_symmetry.space_group_name_H-M   'P 1'
#
loop_
_entity.id
_entity.type
_entity.pdbx_description
1 polymer ?
#
loop_
_entity_poly.entity_id
_entity_poly.type
_entity_poly.pdbx_seq_one_letter_code
_entity_poly.pdbx_strand_id
1 'polypeptide(L)'
;MKMTPFDLEKCLDSMVLLVDTREQPTERLKRRIEQTGLPYERKKLEQGDYSCKCTLPDGEELDLSGKVAIERKMNLDELCLCFGKERKRFEREFERARESGCRIYLLVEGGNWEKAYNGKYRSLYNAKALVASIDAFRARYGMQLDFCKEETTGRLIRDILYRELKEHLQGLEK
;
A
#
# COMPACT_ATOMS: atom_id res chain seq x y z
N MET A 1 9.19 -6.75 26.93
CA MET A 1 9.30 -8.23 26.92
C MET A 1 9.94 -8.64 25.61
N LYS A 2 10.86 -9.61 25.61
CA LYS A 2 11.43 -10.12 24.37
C LYS A 2 10.41 -11.06 23.71
N MET A 3 10.02 -10.79 22.48
CA MET A 3 9.01 -11.60 21.80
C MET A 3 9.63 -12.95 21.42
N THR A 4 8.96 -14.06 21.72
CA THR A 4 9.45 -15.38 21.31
C THR A 4 9.07 -15.66 19.85
N PRO A 5 9.72 -16.61 19.16
CA PRO A 5 9.28 -17.02 17.83
C PRO A 5 7.81 -17.47 17.77
N PHE A 6 7.31 -18.08 18.86
CA PHE A 6 5.91 -18.51 18.98
C PHE A 6 4.95 -17.32 19.14
N ASP A 7 5.35 -16.30 19.91
CA ASP A 7 4.57 -15.07 20.04
C ASP A 7 4.51 -14.31 18.71
N LEU A 8 5.64 -14.23 17.98
CA LEU A 8 5.70 -13.63 16.65
C LEU A 8 4.75 -14.34 15.67
N GLU A 9 4.76 -15.67 15.65
CA GLU A 9 3.87 -16.47 14.78
C GLU A 9 2.40 -16.20 15.10
N LYS A 10 2.02 -16.19 16.39
CA LYS A 10 0.66 -15.85 16.82
C LYS A 10 0.24 -14.44 16.38
N CYS A 11 1.12 -13.45 16.52
CA CYS A 11 0.82 -12.09 16.05
C CYS A 11 0.57 -12.08 14.55
N LEU A 12 1.43 -12.73 13.77
CA LEU A 12 1.31 -12.80 12.31
C LEU A 12 0.05 -13.56 11.86
N ASP A 13 -0.34 -14.63 12.57
CA ASP A 13 -1.56 -15.39 12.29
C ASP A 13 -2.84 -14.60 12.63
N SER A 14 -2.77 -13.67 13.58
CA SER A 14 -3.87 -12.77 13.94
C SER A 14 -4.00 -11.55 13.03
N MET A 15 -3.20 -11.47 11.95
CA MET A 15 -3.19 -10.32 11.05
C MET A 15 -4.57 -10.08 10.40
N VAL A 16 -5.08 -8.85 10.54
CA VAL A 16 -6.32 -8.38 9.93
C VAL A 16 -5.98 -7.30 8.90
N LEU A 17 -6.55 -7.41 7.71
CA LEU A 17 -6.48 -6.38 6.68
C LEU A 17 -7.35 -5.18 7.06
N LEU A 18 -6.78 -3.98 7.05
CA LEU A 18 -7.53 -2.74 7.14
C LEU A 18 -7.80 -2.22 5.74
N VAL A 19 -9.06 -1.97 5.40
CA VAL A 19 -9.49 -1.45 4.11
C VAL A 19 -10.12 -0.08 4.31
N ASP A 20 -9.68 0.91 3.54
CA ASP A 20 -10.21 2.26 3.64
C ASP A 20 -11.73 2.31 3.36
N THR A 21 -12.46 3.08 4.15
CA THR A 21 -13.93 3.19 4.02
C THR A 21 -14.38 3.90 2.75
N ARG A 22 -13.52 4.68 2.10
CA ARG A 22 -13.79 5.38 0.83
C ARG A 22 -13.76 4.43 -0.36
N GLU A 23 -13.12 3.25 -0.25
CA GLU A 23 -13.16 2.24 -1.30
C GLU A 23 -14.60 1.76 -1.53
N GLN A 24 -15.04 1.77 -2.78
CA GLN A 24 -16.41 1.41 -3.13
C GLN A 24 -16.62 -0.11 -3.04
N PRO A 25 -17.73 -0.60 -2.45
CA PRO A 25 -18.00 -2.03 -2.26
C PRO A 25 -18.39 -2.71 -3.59
N THR A 26 -17.41 -2.88 -4.47
CA THR A 26 -17.56 -3.50 -5.79
C THR A 26 -17.15 -4.98 -5.75
N GLU A 27 -17.60 -5.77 -6.73
CA GLU A 27 -17.15 -7.16 -6.89
C GLU A 27 -15.63 -7.27 -7.09
N ARG A 28 -15.00 -6.26 -7.69
CA ARG A 28 -13.53 -6.20 -7.83
C ARG A 28 -12.85 -6.02 -6.48
N LEU A 29 -13.37 -5.13 -5.63
CA LEU A 29 -12.86 -4.96 -4.26
C LEU A 29 -13.00 -6.26 -3.47
N LYS A 30 -14.18 -6.90 -3.52
CA LYS A 30 -14.41 -8.19 -2.83
C LYS A 30 -13.40 -9.24 -3.26
N ARG A 31 -13.20 -9.44 -4.56
CA ARG A 31 -12.21 -10.38 -5.10
C ARG A 31 -10.79 -10.07 -4.63
N ARG A 32 -10.38 -8.79 -4.60
CA ARG A 32 -9.06 -8.40 -4.09
C ARG A 32 -8.90 -8.74 -2.60
N ILE A 33 -9.92 -8.46 -1.78
CA ILE A 33 -9.90 -8.80 -0.36
C ILE A 33 -9.81 -10.33 -0.17
N GLU A 34 -10.63 -11.10 -0.90
CA GLU A 34 -10.60 -12.57 -0.86
C GLU A 34 -9.23 -13.14 -1.25
N GLN A 35 -8.56 -12.56 -2.26
CA GLN A 35 -7.21 -12.96 -2.68
C GLN A 35 -6.15 -12.77 -1.59
N THR A 36 -6.36 -11.86 -0.62
CA THR A 36 -5.47 -11.73 0.54
C THR A 36 -5.53 -12.97 1.43
N GLY A 37 -6.71 -13.61 1.52
CA GLY A 37 -6.96 -14.69 2.47
C GLY A 37 -6.87 -14.25 3.94
N LEU A 38 -7.03 -12.95 4.21
CA LEU A 38 -7.05 -12.38 5.56
C LEU A 38 -8.49 -12.03 5.98
N PRO A 39 -8.81 -12.10 7.29
CA PRO A 39 -9.94 -11.33 7.80
C PRO A 39 -9.72 -9.85 7.52
N TYR A 40 -10.81 -9.08 7.37
CA TYR A 40 -10.70 -7.65 7.09
C TYR A 40 -11.66 -6.81 7.91
N GLU A 41 -11.27 -5.55 8.13
CA GLU A 41 -12.07 -4.51 8.74
C GLU A 41 -12.08 -3.28 7.83
N ARG A 42 -13.25 -2.62 7.73
CA ARG A 42 -13.38 -1.34 7.04
C ARG A 42 -13.14 -0.21 8.04
N LYS A 43 -12.08 0.57 7.84
CA LYS A 43 -11.66 1.66 8.72
C LYS A 43 -11.27 2.88 7.90
N LYS A 44 -11.52 4.09 8.40
CA LYS A 44 -10.97 5.29 7.76
C LYS A 44 -9.45 5.30 7.97
N LEU A 45 -8.68 5.28 6.88
CA LEU A 45 -7.23 5.40 6.91
C LEU A 45 -6.83 6.85 6.61
N GLU A 46 -5.80 7.34 7.29
CA GLU A 46 -5.27 8.67 7.01
C GLU A 46 -4.42 8.70 5.73
N GLN A 47 -3.85 7.55 5.34
CA GLN A 47 -3.10 7.34 4.10
C GLN A 47 -3.45 5.98 3.46
N GLY A 48 -3.43 5.93 2.14
CA GLY A 48 -3.60 4.69 1.37
C GLY A 48 -5.01 4.11 1.39
N ASP A 49 -5.15 3.00 0.68
CA ASP A 49 -6.37 2.19 0.57
C ASP A 49 -6.33 0.98 1.52
N TYR A 50 -5.12 0.48 1.85
CA TYR A 50 -4.94 -0.70 2.69
C TYR A 50 -3.83 -0.53 3.72
N SER A 51 -4.03 -1.12 4.89
CA SER A 51 -3.01 -1.36 5.90
C SER A 51 -3.33 -2.65 6.67
N CYS A 52 -2.72 -2.88 7.82
CA CYS A 52 -3.02 -4.03 8.66
C CYS A 52 -2.96 -3.71 10.15
N LYS A 53 -3.45 -4.67 10.92
CA LYS A 53 -3.28 -4.72 12.36
C LYS A 53 -3.12 -6.17 12.81
N CYS A 54 -2.69 -6.38 14.05
CA CYS A 54 -2.67 -7.70 14.67
C CYS A 54 -2.93 -7.60 16.18
N THR A 55 -3.13 -8.75 16.83
CA THR A 55 -3.22 -8.86 18.28
C THR A 55 -1.86 -9.24 18.86
N LEU A 56 -1.39 -8.48 19.86
CA LEU A 56 -0.16 -8.76 20.60
C LEU A 56 -0.39 -9.84 21.66
N PRO A 57 0.68 -10.44 22.23
CA PRO A 57 0.55 -11.52 23.21
C PRO A 57 -0.18 -11.14 24.50
N ASP A 58 -0.18 -9.85 24.85
CA ASP A 58 -0.92 -9.28 25.99
C ASP A 58 -2.40 -8.99 25.67
N GLY A 59 -2.83 -9.21 24.43
CA GLY A 59 -4.19 -8.98 23.96
C GLY A 59 -4.41 -7.58 23.37
N GLU A 60 -3.43 -6.68 23.43
CA GLU A 60 -3.54 -5.34 22.86
C GLU A 60 -3.51 -5.38 21.32
N GLU A 61 -4.16 -4.41 20.70
CA GLU A 61 -4.18 -4.28 19.24
C GLU A 61 -3.00 -3.42 18.77
N LEU A 62 -2.17 -4.00 17.90
CA LEU A 62 -1.13 -3.26 17.19
C LEU A 62 -1.65 -2.85 15.82
N ASP A 63 -1.88 -1.56 15.63
CA ASP A 63 -2.32 -0.95 14.38
C ASP A 63 -1.13 -0.38 13.59
N LEU A 64 -0.98 -0.80 12.32
CA LEU A 64 0.08 -0.35 11.42
C LEU A 64 -0.35 0.75 10.43
N SER A 65 -1.60 1.22 10.47
CA SER A 65 -2.13 2.23 9.55
C SER A 65 -1.42 3.59 9.61
N GLY A 66 -0.74 3.90 10.71
CA GLY A 66 0.14 5.06 10.82
C GLY A 66 1.60 4.81 10.39
N LYS A 67 1.97 3.57 10.08
CA LYS A 67 3.37 3.15 9.80
C LYS A 67 3.55 2.63 8.38
N VAL A 68 2.56 1.95 7.82
CA VAL A 68 2.57 1.48 6.44
C VAL A 68 1.18 1.63 5.82
N ALA A 69 1.17 2.09 4.58
CA ALA A 69 -0.03 2.15 3.77
C ALA A 69 0.26 1.68 2.34
N ILE A 70 -0.70 0.98 1.75
CA ILE A 70 -0.70 0.64 0.33
C ILE A 70 -1.72 1.53 -0.37
N GLU A 71 -1.25 2.29 -1.35
CA GLU A 71 -2.05 3.08 -2.29
C GLU A 71 -2.15 2.32 -3.61
N ARG A 72 -3.36 2.05 -4.12
CA ARG A 72 -3.55 1.23 -5.33
C ARG A 72 -4.18 2.03 -6.45
N LYS A 73 -3.53 2.00 -7.62
CA LYS A 73 -4.03 2.57 -8.87
C LYS A 73 -4.43 1.48 -9.86
N MET A 74 -5.56 1.68 -10.51
CA MET A 74 -6.14 0.73 -11.46
C MET A 74 -5.30 0.55 -12.71
N ASN A 75 -4.54 1.58 -13.10
CA ASN A 75 -3.69 1.57 -14.28
C ASN A 75 -2.79 2.81 -14.32
N LEU A 76 -1.95 2.85 -15.35
CA LEU A 76 -1.10 4.00 -15.65
C LEU A 76 -1.90 5.27 -15.97
N ASP A 77 -3.14 5.17 -16.48
CA ASP A 77 -3.97 6.35 -16.77
C ASP A 77 -4.39 7.07 -15.50
N GLU A 78 -4.81 6.32 -14.47
CA GLU A 78 -5.12 6.85 -13.15
C GLU A 78 -3.86 7.47 -12.52
N LEU A 79 -2.71 6.79 -12.64
CA LEU A 79 -1.45 7.35 -12.15
C LEU A 79 -1.06 8.66 -12.87
N CYS A 80 -1.27 8.74 -14.18
CA CYS A 80 -1.07 9.96 -14.94
C CYS A 80 -1.99 11.09 -14.48
N LEU A 81 -3.24 10.78 -14.09
CA LEU A 81 -4.14 11.76 -13.51
C LEU A 81 -3.59 12.28 -12.16
N CYS A 82 -3.10 11.38 -11.31
CA CYS A 82 -2.48 11.72 -10.03
C CYS A 82 -1.27 12.63 -10.20
N PHE A 83 -0.35 12.34 -11.13
CA PHE A 83 0.84 13.18 -11.36
C PHE A 83 0.61 14.41 -12.24
N GLY A 84 -0.52 14.45 -12.95
CA GLY A 84 -0.96 15.57 -13.76
C GLY A 84 -1.92 16.48 -13.00
N LYS A 85 -3.22 16.33 -13.24
CA LYS A 85 -4.25 17.26 -12.76
C LYS A 85 -4.37 17.26 -11.23
N GLU A 86 -4.15 16.12 -10.58
CA GLU A 86 -4.32 15.97 -9.14
C GLU A 86 -3.00 16.06 -8.35
N ARG A 87 -1.90 16.48 -8.99
CA ARG A 87 -0.55 16.43 -8.43
C ARG A 87 -0.46 17.04 -7.04
N LYS A 88 -1.01 18.24 -6.84
CA LYS A 88 -0.98 18.94 -5.55
C LYS A 88 -1.72 18.19 -4.44
N ARG A 89 -2.76 17.42 -4.77
CA ARG A 89 -3.47 16.58 -3.81
C ARG A 89 -2.63 15.35 -3.49
N PHE A 90 -2.13 14.68 -4.53
CA PHE A 90 -1.31 13.48 -4.37
C PHE A 90 -0.03 13.76 -3.58
N GLU A 91 0.67 14.86 -3.89
CA GLU A 91 1.89 15.27 -3.17
C GLU A 91 1.63 15.51 -1.67
N ARG A 92 0.49 16.13 -1.31
CA ARG A 92 0.07 16.33 0.09
C ARG A 92 -0.24 15.03 0.84
N GLU A 93 -0.63 13.96 0.15
CA GLU A 93 -0.81 12.64 0.77
C GLU A 93 0.56 12.04 1.14
N PHE A 94 1.56 12.17 0.27
CA PHE A 94 2.93 11.73 0.54
C PHE A 94 3.67 12.58 1.58
N GLU A 95 3.45 13.90 1.59
CA GLU A 95 3.99 14.79 2.62
C GLU A 95 3.50 14.41 4.01
N ARG A 96 2.19 14.20 4.17
CA ARG A 96 1.59 13.76 5.44
C ARG A 96 2.12 12.39 5.88
N ALA A 97 2.27 11.45 4.94
CA ALA A 97 2.86 10.15 5.24
C ALA A 97 4.31 10.28 5.73
N ARG A 98 5.12 11.13 5.09
CA ARG A 98 6.49 11.39 5.52
C ARG A 98 6.54 12.01 6.93
N GLU A 99 5.63 12.94 7.23
CA GLU A 99 5.54 13.60 8.54
C GLU A 99 5.15 12.62 9.65
N SER A 100 4.27 11.65 9.37
CA SER A 100 3.89 10.60 10.32
C SER A 100 4.88 9.43 10.38
N GLY A 101 5.89 9.40 9.51
CA GLY A 101 6.79 8.26 9.35
C GLY A 101 6.12 7.04 8.69
N CYS A 102 4.98 7.23 8.05
CA CYS A 102 4.26 6.19 7.31
C CYS A 102 4.92 5.92 5.95
N ARG A 103 5.26 4.65 5.71
CA ARG A 103 5.79 4.19 4.43
C ARG A 103 4.66 3.91 3.45
N ILE A 104 4.73 4.50 2.26
CA ILE A 104 3.77 4.25 1.18
C ILE A 104 4.34 3.26 0.16
N TYR A 105 3.56 2.21 -0.09
CA TYR A 105 3.69 1.33 -1.25
C TYR A 105 2.64 1.69 -2.28
N LEU A 106 3.08 2.08 -3.48
CA LEU A 106 2.21 2.38 -4.60
C LEU A 106 2.09 1.14 -5.50
N LEU A 107 0.91 0.54 -5.57
CA LEU A 107 0.61 -0.56 -6.47
C LEU A 107 -0.10 -0.05 -7.72
N VAL A 108 0.40 -0.40 -8.90
CA VAL A 108 -0.20 0.01 -10.18
C VAL A 108 -0.54 -1.21 -11.01
N GLU A 109 -1.83 -1.41 -11.27
CA GLU A 109 -2.31 -2.57 -12.03
C GLU A 109 -2.13 -2.42 -13.54
N GLY A 110 -1.85 -3.51 -14.25
CA GLY A 110 -1.76 -3.55 -15.71
C GLY A 110 -0.63 -2.70 -16.32
N GLY A 111 0.17 -2.03 -15.51
CA GLY A 111 1.35 -1.26 -15.90
C GLY A 111 2.62 -2.11 -15.90
N ASN A 112 3.67 -1.55 -16.49
CA ASN A 112 5.07 -1.94 -16.28
C ASN A 112 5.95 -0.77 -16.76
N TRP A 113 7.26 -0.88 -16.54
CA TRP A 113 8.20 0.15 -16.96
C TRP A 113 8.21 0.33 -18.48
N GLU A 114 8.15 -0.74 -19.26
CA GLU A 114 8.14 -0.66 -20.72
C GLU A 114 6.93 0.14 -21.22
N LYS A 115 5.77 -0.01 -20.59
CA LYS A 115 4.58 0.79 -20.91
C LYS A 115 4.74 2.24 -20.47
N ALA A 116 5.30 2.48 -19.28
CA ALA A 116 5.52 3.84 -18.78
C ALA A 116 6.50 4.63 -19.66
N TYR A 117 7.68 4.06 -19.97
CA TYR A 117 8.69 4.69 -20.83
C TYR A 117 8.20 4.92 -22.26
N ASN A 118 7.44 3.98 -22.82
CA ASN A 118 6.94 4.07 -24.19
C ASN A 118 5.58 4.78 -24.33
N GLY A 119 5.02 5.32 -23.25
CA GLY A 119 3.72 6.02 -23.30
C GLY A 119 2.53 5.11 -23.66
N LYS A 120 2.60 3.80 -23.33
CA LYS A 120 1.55 2.83 -23.67
C LYS A 120 0.40 2.86 -22.65
N TYR A 121 -0.34 3.96 -22.67
CA TYR A 121 -1.55 4.23 -21.90
C TYR A 121 -2.41 5.25 -22.68
N ARG A 122 -3.64 5.52 -22.26
CA ARG A 122 -4.60 6.40 -22.98
C ARG A 122 -4.41 7.89 -22.68
N SER A 123 -3.93 8.22 -21.49
CA SER A 123 -3.68 9.58 -21.04
C SER A 123 -2.70 10.29 -21.97
N LEU A 124 -2.93 11.58 -22.21
CA LEU A 124 -2.02 12.45 -22.96
C LEU A 124 -0.86 12.97 -22.10
N TYR A 125 -0.75 12.50 -20.86
CA TYR A 125 0.36 12.88 -19.98
C TYR A 125 1.68 12.36 -20.54
N ASN A 126 2.67 13.23 -20.62
CA ASN A 126 3.93 12.92 -21.27
C ASN A 126 4.69 11.78 -20.53
N ALA A 127 5.15 10.77 -21.29
CA ALA A 127 5.84 9.60 -20.73
C ALA A 127 7.10 9.95 -19.93
N LYS A 128 7.91 10.90 -20.43
CA LYS A 128 9.09 11.38 -19.70
C LYS A 128 8.70 12.07 -18.40
N ALA A 129 7.61 12.84 -18.40
CA ALA A 129 7.08 13.47 -17.19
C ALA A 129 6.51 12.45 -16.19
N LEU A 130 5.89 11.36 -16.66
CA LEU A 130 5.42 10.26 -15.82
C LEU A 130 6.58 9.61 -15.08
N VAL A 131 7.60 9.15 -15.81
CA VAL A 131 8.79 8.51 -15.24
C VAL A 131 9.50 9.45 -14.27
N ALA A 132 9.74 10.71 -14.67
CA ALA A 132 10.36 11.70 -13.80
C ALA A 132 9.56 11.95 -12.51
N SER A 133 8.22 11.91 -12.58
CA SER A 133 7.36 12.07 -11.40
C SER A 133 7.44 10.86 -10.47
N ILE A 134 7.44 9.65 -11.02
CA ILE A 134 7.63 8.42 -10.23
C ILE A 134 8.96 8.50 -9.49
N ASP A 135 10.07 8.73 -10.20
CA ASP A 135 11.41 8.76 -9.59
C ASP A 135 11.56 9.91 -8.58
N ALA A 136 10.95 11.07 -8.84
CA ALA A 136 10.92 12.16 -7.87
C ALA A 136 10.21 11.75 -6.57
N PHE A 137 9.07 11.05 -6.65
CA PHE A 137 8.35 10.60 -5.46
C PHE A 137 9.12 9.51 -4.70
N ARG A 138 9.79 8.59 -5.42
CA ARG A 138 10.69 7.60 -4.79
C ARG A 138 11.82 8.30 -4.03
N ALA A 139 12.47 9.28 -4.64
CA ALA A 139 13.60 10.01 -4.03
C ALA A 139 13.19 10.91 -2.86
N ARG A 140 12.05 11.60 -2.95
CA ARG A 140 11.62 12.58 -1.93
C ARG A 140 10.94 11.93 -0.73
N TYR A 141 10.19 10.86 -0.95
CA TYR A 141 9.30 10.28 0.06
C TYR A 141 9.61 8.81 0.38
N GLY A 142 10.58 8.19 -0.30
CA GLY A 142 10.89 6.77 -0.11
C GLY A 142 9.78 5.84 -0.61
N MET A 143 8.89 6.33 -1.49
CA MET A 143 7.81 5.56 -2.09
C MET A 143 8.35 4.29 -2.76
N GLN A 144 7.75 3.14 -2.44
CA GLN A 144 7.96 1.92 -3.21
C GLN A 144 6.92 1.82 -4.31
N LEU A 145 7.31 1.32 -5.48
CA LEU A 145 6.41 1.14 -6.62
C LEU A 145 6.49 -0.31 -7.09
N ASP A 146 5.34 -0.96 -7.13
CA ASP A 146 5.19 -2.27 -7.74
C ASP A 146 4.12 -2.25 -8.83
N PHE A 147 4.47 -2.83 -9.98
CA PHE A 147 3.53 -3.10 -11.05
C PHE A 147 3.00 -4.52 -10.91
N CYS A 148 1.70 -4.69 -11.06
CA CYS A 148 1.07 -6.00 -10.93
C CYS A 148 -0.12 -6.17 -11.88
N LYS A 149 -0.66 -7.39 -11.94
CA LYS A 149 -1.95 -7.65 -12.57
C LYS A 149 -3.05 -7.62 -11.51
N GLU A 150 -4.26 -7.27 -11.89
CA GLU A 150 -5.45 -7.28 -11.01
C GLU A 150 -5.63 -8.62 -10.28
N GLU A 151 -5.33 -9.75 -10.94
CA GLU A 151 -5.42 -11.10 -10.38
C GLU A 151 -4.36 -11.40 -9.29
N THR A 152 -3.31 -10.60 -9.20
CA THR A 152 -2.21 -10.76 -8.24
C THR A 152 -2.23 -9.68 -7.15
N THR A 153 -2.97 -8.59 -7.33
CA THR A 153 -2.99 -7.43 -6.42
C THR A 153 -3.25 -7.84 -4.96
N GLY A 154 -4.26 -8.66 -4.68
CA GLY A 154 -4.58 -9.06 -3.30
C GLY A 154 -3.46 -9.86 -2.64
N ARG A 155 -2.75 -10.72 -3.39
CA ARG A 155 -1.59 -11.46 -2.86
C ARG A 155 -0.44 -10.53 -2.51
N LEU A 156 -0.13 -9.56 -3.37
CA LEU A 156 0.90 -8.57 -3.09
C LEU A 156 0.56 -7.68 -1.89
N ILE A 157 -0.71 -7.28 -1.75
CA ILE A 157 -1.17 -6.54 -0.56
C ILE A 157 -0.83 -7.31 0.72
N ARG A 158 -1.16 -8.61 0.76
CA ARG A 158 -0.81 -9.47 1.89
C ARG A 158 0.71 -9.58 2.08
N ASP A 159 1.46 -9.87 1.03
CA ASP A 159 2.90 -10.14 1.13
C ASP A 159 3.66 -8.92 1.66
N ILE A 160 3.32 -7.73 1.17
CA ILE A 160 3.91 -6.45 1.63
C ILE A 160 3.56 -6.21 3.10
N LEU A 161 2.27 -6.23 3.44
CA LEU A 161 1.84 -5.92 4.81
C LEU A 161 2.31 -6.96 5.83
N TYR A 162 2.32 -8.24 5.46
CA TYR A 162 2.86 -9.31 6.31
C TYR A 162 4.35 -9.09 6.59
N ARG A 163 5.12 -8.69 5.57
CA ARG A 163 6.56 -8.42 5.75
C ARG A 163 6.79 -7.20 6.63
N GLU A 164 6.07 -6.12 6.40
CA GLU A 164 6.15 -4.90 7.22
C GLU A 164 5.75 -5.18 8.67
N LEU A 165 4.68 -5.95 8.91
CA LEU A 165 4.28 -6.38 10.24
C LEU A 165 5.39 -7.21 10.91
N LYS A 166 5.93 -8.21 10.21
CA LYS A 166 7.00 -9.07 10.75
C LYS A 166 8.26 -8.28 11.12
N GLU A 167 8.76 -7.44 10.21
CA GLU A 167 9.95 -6.64 10.46
C GLU A 167 9.72 -5.61 11.57
N HIS A 168 8.51 -5.05 11.65
CA HIS A 168 8.14 -4.14 12.75
C HIS A 168 8.19 -4.85 14.10
N LEU A 169 7.55 -6.02 14.19
CA LEU A 169 7.49 -6.86 15.37
C LEU A 169 8.89 -7.32 15.82
N GLN A 170 9.75 -7.75 14.90
CA GLN A 170 11.14 -8.11 15.20
C GLN A 170 12.01 -6.90 15.57
N GLY A 171 11.69 -5.73 15.04
CA GLY A 171 12.36 -4.46 15.36
C GLY A 171 12.10 -3.98 16.78
N LEU A 172 10.96 -4.34 17.40
CA LEU A 172 10.66 -4.05 18.80
C LEU A 172 11.61 -4.76 19.80
N GLU A 173 12.38 -5.75 19.33
CA GLU A 173 13.38 -6.45 20.14
C GLU A 173 14.72 -5.71 20.29
N LYS A 174 14.97 -4.68 19.47
CA LYS A 174 16.22 -3.89 19.46
C LYS A 174 16.11 -2.66 20.32
#